data_AF-A0A967HL25-F1
#
_entry.id   AF-A0A967HL25-F1
#
_cell.length_a   1.000
_cell.length_b   1.000
_cell.length_c   1.000
_cell.angle_alpha   90.00
_cell.angle_beta   90.00
_cell.angle_gamma   90.00
#
_symmetry.space_group_name_H-M   'P 1'
#
loop_
_entity.id
_entity.type
_entity.pdbx_description
1 polymer ?
#
loop_
_entity_poly.entity_id
_entity_poly.type
_entity_poly.pdbx_seq_one_letter_code
_entity_poly.pdbx_strand_id
1 'polypeptide(L)'
;MFDANTTGTYTVVMETPDPGPVAPKIVPIPDQLTVETEPLAFTVQAADANGNPITLAAANLPAGASFTDHGDGTGTFQWTPAQGQKGSYTLGFRASDGNLESSRTVGVTVRWIHDRDGDGMRDDWEKKYFGDLDRDGTGDYDNDGFTDLEEYENGMDPTLPPGPSEPVPEAPADGGEVTSLTPALTL
;
A
#
# COMPACT_ATOMS: atom_id res chain seq x y z
N MET A 1 29.58 -72.93 -38.39
CA MET A 1 28.85 -71.66 -38.65
C MET A 1 28.12 -71.32 -37.38
N PHE A 2 28.65 -70.31 -36.67
CA PHE A 2 28.12 -69.50 -35.57
C PHE A 2 27.34 -70.18 -34.43
N ASP A 3 27.95 -70.17 -33.24
CA ASP A 3 27.32 -70.12 -31.93
C ASP A 3 27.73 -68.83 -31.20
N ALA A 4 26.78 -67.92 -30.95
CA ALA A 4 26.86 -66.93 -29.86
C ALA A 4 25.53 -66.19 -29.73
N ASN A 5 24.69 -66.67 -28.82
CA ASN A 5 23.64 -65.86 -28.19
C ASN A 5 24.31 -64.83 -27.28
N THR A 6 24.51 -63.61 -27.76
CA THR A 6 24.90 -62.49 -26.90
C THR A 6 23.68 -61.64 -26.62
N THR A 7 22.96 -61.95 -25.55
CA THR A 7 21.91 -61.07 -25.02
C THR A 7 22.59 -59.97 -24.19
N GLY A 8 23.21 -59.01 -24.87
CA GLY A 8 23.72 -57.80 -24.25
C GLY A 8 22.60 -56.77 -24.15
N THR A 9 22.31 -56.29 -22.94
CA THR A 9 21.47 -55.11 -22.76
C THR A 9 22.31 -53.86 -23.01
N TYR A 10 21.90 -53.04 -23.98
CA TYR A 10 22.45 -51.71 -24.18
C TYR A 10 21.64 -50.72 -23.35
N THR A 11 22.25 -50.14 -22.32
CA THR A 11 21.66 -49.00 -21.63
C THR A 11 22.02 -47.74 -22.41
N VAL A 12 21.02 -47.13 -23.08
CA VAL A 12 21.16 -45.77 -23.60
C VAL A 12 20.87 -44.82 -22.45
N VAL A 13 21.91 -44.23 -21.88
CA VAL A 13 21.76 -43.12 -20.95
C VAL A 13 21.63 -41.87 -21.81
N MET A 14 20.41 -41.38 -22.02
CA MET A 14 20.22 -40.01 -22.50
C MET A 14 20.48 -39.08 -21.31
N GLU A 15 21.69 -38.54 -21.22
CA GLU A 15 21.95 -37.44 -20.31
C GLU A 15 21.15 -36.23 -20.80
N THR A 16 20.32 -35.65 -19.92
CA THR A 16 19.70 -34.36 -20.19
C THR A 16 20.82 -33.32 -20.33
N PRO A 17 20.86 -32.52 -21.42
CA PRO A 17 21.86 -31.47 -21.54
C PRO A 17 21.82 -30.58 -20.30
N ASP A 18 22.98 -30.33 -19.69
CA ASP A 18 23.10 -29.35 -18.62
C ASP A 18 22.65 -27.98 -19.17
N PRO A 19 21.63 -27.32 -18.57
CA PRO A 19 21.17 -26.02 -19.02
C PRO A 19 22.24 -24.92 -18.88
N GLY A 20 23.38 -25.20 -18.25
CA GLY A 20 24.41 -24.22 -17.95
C GLY A 20 24.03 -23.36 -16.73
N PRO A 21 24.77 -22.27 -16.47
CA PRO A 21 24.51 -21.39 -15.34
C PRO A 21 23.20 -20.61 -15.55
N VAL A 22 22.31 -20.67 -14.56
CA VAL A 22 21.02 -19.98 -14.50
C VAL A 22 21.05 -19.04 -13.31
N ALA A 23 20.61 -17.79 -13.50
CA ALA A 23 20.55 -16.85 -12.38
C ALA A 23 19.49 -17.28 -11.34
N PRO A 24 19.69 -16.98 -10.04
CA PRO A 24 18.66 -17.18 -9.03
C PRO A 24 17.39 -16.43 -9.38
N LYS A 25 16.24 -16.97 -9.01
CA LYS A 25 14.93 -16.35 -9.24
C LYS A 25 14.27 -15.96 -7.92
N ILE A 26 14.00 -14.67 -7.76
CA ILE A 26 13.23 -14.14 -6.63
C ILE A 26 11.75 -14.48 -6.82
N VAL A 27 11.13 -15.05 -5.79
CA VAL A 27 9.68 -15.34 -5.72
C VAL A 27 8.89 -14.04 -5.75
N PRO A 28 7.72 -13.99 -6.40
CA PRO A 28 6.94 -12.78 -6.40
C PRO A 28 6.46 -12.28 -5.03
N ILE A 29 6.88 -11.06 -4.69
CA ILE A 29 6.44 -10.28 -3.53
C ILE A 29 5.41 -9.23 -3.98
N PRO A 30 4.18 -9.23 -3.45
CA PRO A 30 3.19 -8.19 -3.74
C PRO A 30 3.57 -6.86 -3.11
N ASP A 31 2.98 -5.77 -3.60
CA ASP A 31 3.11 -4.47 -2.96
C ASP A 31 2.53 -4.51 -1.54
N GLN A 32 3.09 -3.68 -0.65
CA GLN A 32 2.76 -3.65 0.76
C GLN A 32 2.06 -2.35 1.13
N LEU A 33 1.19 -2.42 2.13
CA LEU A 33 0.52 -1.28 2.74
C LEU A 33 0.73 -1.35 4.25
N THR A 34 1.06 -0.21 4.86
CA THR A 34 1.13 -0.08 6.32
C THR A 34 0.73 1.34 6.73
N VAL A 35 0.60 1.58 8.03
CA VAL A 35 0.40 2.90 8.61
C VAL A 35 1.68 3.31 9.34
N GLU A 36 1.93 4.61 9.46
CA GLU A 36 2.93 5.14 10.39
C GLU A 36 2.76 4.50 11.79
N THR A 37 3.89 4.18 12.42
CA THR A 37 4.06 3.51 13.72
C THR A 37 3.65 2.05 13.80
N GLU A 38 3.07 1.49 12.72
CA GLU A 38 2.74 0.07 12.66
C GLU A 38 3.89 -0.75 12.03
N PRO A 39 4.26 -1.90 12.60
CA PRO A 39 5.34 -2.73 12.08
C PRO A 39 4.93 -3.43 10.78
N LEU A 40 5.77 -3.32 9.76
CA LEU A 40 5.72 -4.06 8.51
C LEU A 40 6.88 -5.05 8.45
N ALA A 41 6.57 -6.32 8.19
CA ALA A 41 7.58 -7.35 7.97
C ALA A 41 7.12 -8.35 6.92
N PHE A 42 8.02 -8.76 6.03
CA PHE A 42 7.77 -9.81 5.05
C PHE A 42 9.06 -10.53 4.68
N THR A 43 8.91 -11.72 4.11
CA THR A 43 10.04 -12.55 3.67
C THR A 43 10.31 -12.37 2.17
N VAL A 44 11.58 -12.31 1.82
CA VAL A 44 12.09 -12.42 0.45
C VAL A 44 12.60 -13.84 0.28
N GLN A 45 12.22 -14.50 -0.82
CA GLN A 45 12.68 -15.84 -1.13
C GLN A 45 13.23 -15.87 -2.55
N ALA A 46 14.33 -16.58 -2.75
CA ALA A 46 14.91 -16.86 -4.04
C ALA A 46 15.33 -18.33 -4.13
N ALA A 47 15.27 -18.88 -5.33
CA ALA A 47 15.73 -20.23 -5.61
C ALA A 47 16.62 -20.24 -6.84
N ASP A 48 17.62 -21.12 -6.82
CA ASP A 48 18.56 -21.32 -7.90
C ASP A 48 18.37 -22.72 -8.50
N ALA A 49 18.31 -22.81 -9.84
CA ALA A 49 18.02 -24.07 -10.52
C ALA A 49 19.25 -25.00 -10.54
N ASN A 50 20.45 -24.45 -10.42
CA ASN A 50 21.71 -25.20 -10.37
C ASN A 50 22.07 -25.61 -8.92
N GLY A 51 21.29 -25.18 -7.92
CA GLY A 51 21.52 -25.49 -6.50
C GLY A 51 22.68 -24.70 -5.88
N ASN A 52 23.04 -23.55 -6.47
CA ASN A 52 24.12 -22.72 -5.96
C ASN A 52 23.69 -21.96 -4.69
N PRO A 53 24.63 -21.67 -3.76
CA PRO A 53 24.36 -20.82 -2.61
C PRO A 53 23.90 -19.44 -3.06
N ILE A 54 22.87 -18.90 -2.41
CA ILE A 54 22.27 -17.61 -2.77
C ILE A 54 22.59 -16.59 -1.68
N THR A 55 23.08 -15.42 -2.09
CA THR A 55 23.15 -14.23 -1.23
C THR A 55 22.05 -13.25 -1.62
N LEU A 56 21.31 -12.76 -0.63
CA LEU A 56 20.29 -11.73 -0.80
C LEU A 56 20.80 -10.37 -0.33
N ALA A 57 20.39 -9.32 -1.04
CA ALA A 57 20.64 -7.94 -0.65
C ALA A 57 19.41 -7.07 -0.90
N ALA A 58 19.29 -5.98 -0.14
CA ALA A 58 18.26 -4.98 -0.33
C ALA A 58 18.87 -3.59 -0.57
N ALA A 59 18.15 -2.76 -1.32
CA ALA A 59 18.51 -1.40 -1.69
C ALA A 59 17.30 -0.47 -1.51
N ASN A 60 17.57 0.84 -1.40
CA ASN A 60 16.56 1.89 -1.17
C ASN A 60 15.73 1.68 0.09
N LEU A 61 16.36 1.20 1.16
CA LEU A 61 15.70 1.00 2.44
C LEU A 61 15.36 2.38 3.09
N PRO A 62 14.11 2.61 3.50
CA PRO A 62 13.73 3.79 4.26
C PRO A 62 14.49 3.88 5.58
N ALA A 63 14.57 5.08 6.16
CA ALA A 63 15.16 5.25 7.48
C ALA A 63 14.42 4.41 8.53
N GLY A 64 15.15 3.60 9.29
CA GLY A 64 14.61 2.66 10.27
C GLY A 64 14.23 1.28 9.72
N ALA A 65 14.29 1.08 8.41
CA ALA A 65 14.09 -0.25 7.81
C ALA A 65 15.39 -1.07 7.84
N SER A 66 15.24 -2.39 7.96
CA SER A 66 16.34 -3.36 7.94
C SER A 66 16.00 -4.54 7.03
N PHE A 67 17.05 -5.17 6.52
CA PHE A 67 16.96 -6.43 5.80
C PHE A 67 18.02 -7.38 6.32
N THR A 68 17.65 -8.63 6.57
CA THR A 68 18.54 -9.70 7.03
C THR A 68 18.49 -10.87 6.06
N ASP A 69 19.62 -11.18 5.43
CA ASP A 69 19.81 -12.41 4.65
C ASP A 69 20.09 -13.58 5.60
N HIS A 70 19.39 -14.70 5.42
CA HIS A 70 19.57 -15.91 6.23
C HIS A 70 20.56 -16.89 5.60
N GLY A 71 21.02 -16.62 4.37
CA GLY A 71 22.02 -17.44 3.67
C GLY A 71 21.50 -18.77 3.13
N ASP A 72 20.20 -19.00 3.20
CA ASP A 72 19.50 -20.19 2.70
C ASP A 72 18.57 -19.87 1.51
N GLY A 73 18.78 -18.71 0.88
CA GLY A 73 17.88 -18.19 -0.16
C GLY A 73 16.65 -17.48 0.40
N THR A 74 16.54 -17.34 1.72
CA THR A 74 15.50 -16.53 2.37
C THR A 74 16.10 -15.31 3.09
N GLY A 75 15.31 -14.24 3.18
CA GLY A 75 15.67 -13.04 3.93
C GLY A 75 14.45 -12.37 4.52
N THR A 76 14.62 -11.62 5.60
CA THR A 76 13.54 -10.90 6.28
C THR A 76 13.73 -9.41 6.14
N PHE A 77 12.72 -8.72 5.60
CA PHE A 77 12.59 -7.27 5.68
C PHE A 77 11.77 -6.89 6.92
N GLN A 78 12.21 -5.86 7.64
CA GLN A 78 11.49 -5.29 8.78
C GLN A 78 11.55 -3.77 8.75
N TRP A 79 10.42 -3.14 9.06
CA TRP A 79 10.36 -1.69 9.17
C TRP A 79 9.17 -1.26 10.03
N THR A 80 9.38 -0.30 10.91
CA THR A 80 8.30 0.45 11.57
C THR A 80 8.43 1.90 11.13
N PRO A 81 7.59 2.38 10.19
CA PRO A 81 7.68 3.76 9.75
C PRO A 81 7.44 4.72 10.92
N ALA A 82 8.31 5.71 11.10
CA ALA A 82 8.09 6.77 12.06
C ALA A 82 6.99 7.73 11.58
N GLN A 83 6.42 8.51 12.52
CA GLN A 83 5.54 9.60 12.15
C GLN A 83 6.27 10.60 11.22
N GLY A 84 5.58 11.03 10.15
CA GLY A 84 6.16 11.83 9.08
C GLY A 84 6.75 11.02 7.92
N GLN A 85 6.67 9.68 7.96
CA GLN A 85 7.09 8.79 6.88
C GLN A 85 5.91 8.30 6.01
N LYS A 86 4.75 8.96 6.06
CA LYS A 86 3.69 8.71 5.06
C LYS A 86 4.21 8.96 3.64
N GLY A 87 3.82 8.11 2.70
CA GLY A 87 4.25 8.20 1.31
C GLY A 87 4.40 6.87 0.61
N SER A 88 4.97 6.89 -0.59
CA SER A 88 5.26 5.70 -1.40
C SER A 88 6.75 5.45 -1.48
N TYR A 89 7.15 4.19 -1.30
CA TYR A 89 8.54 3.74 -1.29
C TYR A 89 8.72 2.60 -2.29
N THR A 90 9.86 2.60 -2.99
CA THR A 90 10.22 1.51 -3.91
C THR A 90 11.47 0.81 -3.40
N LEU A 91 11.29 -0.38 -2.83
CA LEU A 91 12.36 -1.20 -2.30
C LEU A 91 12.94 -2.08 -3.39
N GLY A 92 14.27 -2.21 -3.45
CA GLY A 92 14.94 -3.12 -4.39
C GLY A 92 15.49 -4.34 -3.65
N PHE A 93 15.29 -5.52 -4.20
CA PHE A 93 15.85 -6.79 -3.73
C PHE A 93 16.67 -7.44 -4.83
N ARG A 94 17.83 -7.99 -4.47
CA ARG A 94 18.76 -8.67 -5.37
C ARG A 94 19.09 -10.06 -4.83
N ALA A 95 19.10 -11.06 -5.71
CA ALA A 95 19.58 -12.41 -5.43
C ALA A 95 20.77 -12.72 -6.34
N SER A 96 21.80 -13.37 -5.79
CA SER A 96 23.06 -13.64 -6.49
C SER A 96 23.58 -15.02 -6.13
N ASP A 97 23.97 -15.81 -7.12
CA ASP A 97 24.65 -17.11 -6.94
C ASP A 97 26.19 -16.98 -6.90
N GLY A 98 26.68 -15.75 -7.06
CA GLY A 98 28.11 -15.41 -7.13
C GLY A 98 28.64 -15.19 -8.55
N ASN A 99 27.90 -15.63 -9.57
CA ASN A 99 28.20 -15.49 -11.00
C ASN A 99 27.16 -14.64 -11.74
N LEU A 100 25.88 -14.91 -11.48
CA LEU A 100 24.70 -14.29 -12.05
C LEU A 100 23.81 -13.71 -10.95
N GLU A 101 22.97 -12.76 -11.36
CA GLU A 101 22.08 -12.05 -10.45
C GLU A 101 20.68 -11.85 -11.05
N SER A 102 19.70 -11.73 -10.17
CA SER A 102 18.39 -11.19 -10.50
C SER A 102 17.98 -10.10 -9.50
N SER A 103 17.09 -9.23 -9.93
CA SER A 103 16.57 -8.14 -9.13
C SER A 103 15.06 -8.04 -9.23
N ARG A 104 14.45 -7.48 -8.19
CA ARG A 104 13.01 -7.27 -8.09
C ARG A 104 12.73 -6.04 -7.23
N THR A 105 11.70 -5.29 -7.59
CA THR A 105 11.21 -4.16 -6.79
C THR A 105 9.91 -4.50 -6.08
N VAL A 106 9.68 -3.86 -4.93
CA VAL A 106 8.43 -3.93 -4.16
C VAL A 106 8.00 -2.52 -3.81
N GLY A 107 6.75 -2.17 -4.14
CA GLY A 107 6.13 -0.94 -3.68
C GLY A 107 5.66 -1.07 -2.24
N VAL A 108 5.90 -0.04 -1.43
CA VAL A 108 5.36 0.07 -0.07
C VAL A 108 4.67 1.41 0.07
N THR A 109 3.38 1.39 0.38
CA THR A 109 2.61 2.60 0.71
C THR A 109 2.48 2.71 2.22
N VAL A 110 2.84 3.86 2.77
CA VAL A 110 2.65 4.20 4.18
C VAL A 110 1.56 5.26 4.29
N ARG A 111 0.49 4.92 4.98
CA ARG A 111 -0.62 5.83 5.30
C ARG A 111 -0.33 6.66 6.53
N TRP A 112 -1.05 7.77 6.62
CA TRP A 112 -0.94 8.68 7.75
C TRP A 112 -1.59 8.06 8.99
N ILE A 113 -0.99 8.25 10.17
CA ILE A 113 -1.53 7.67 11.41
C ILE A 113 -2.94 8.19 11.79
N HIS A 114 -3.34 9.35 11.28
CA HIS A 114 -4.66 9.94 11.57
C HIS A 114 -5.69 9.68 10.46
N ASP A 115 -5.34 8.89 9.45
CA ASP A 115 -6.19 8.54 8.30
C ASP A 115 -5.73 7.14 7.83
N ARG A 116 -6.15 6.13 8.60
CA ARG A 116 -5.65 4.75 8.50
C ARG A 116 -6.24 3.99 7.31
N ASP A 117 -7.52 4.21 7.06
CA ASP A 117 -8.29 3.59 5.98
C ASP A 117 -8.12 4.37 4.66
N GLY A 118 -7.59 5.60 4.72
CA GLY A 118 -7.02 6.31 3.58
C GLY A 118 -8.06 6.95 2.67
N ASP A 119 -9.24 7.24 3.20
CA ASP A 119 -10.39 7.79 2.48
C ASP A 119 -10.38 9.34 2.47
N GLY A 120 -9.48 9.94 3.26
CA GLY A 120 -9.32 11.39 3.37
C GLY A 120 -10.03 12.00 4.57
N MET A 121 -10.81 11.23 5.31
CA MET A 121 -11.34 11.59 6.62
C MET A 121 -10.31 11.25 7.70
N ARG A 122 -10.44 11.90 8.86
CA ARG A 122 -9.57 11.61 10.00
C ARG A 122 -10.21 10.58 10.91
N ASP A 123 -9.41 9.62 11.37
CA ASP A 123 -9.80 8.59 12.33
C ASP A 123 -10.56 9.16 13.54
N ASP A 124 -10.10 10.30 14.08
CA ASP A 124 -10.68 10.93 15.27
C ASP A 124 -12.05 11.58 14.98
N TRP A 125 -12.24 12.08 13.76
CA TRP A 125 -13.51 12.67 13.31
C TRP A 125 -14.54 11.58 13.05
N GLU A 126 -14.15 10.51 12.34
CA GLU A 126 -15.03 9.37 12.08
C GLU A 126 -15.44 8.66 13.36
N LYS A 127 -14.51 8.41 14.29
CA LYS A 127 -14.85 7.82 15.59
C LYS A 127 -15.76 8.71 16.42
N LYS A 128 -15.68 10.03 16.27
CA LYS A 128 -16.54 10.97 16.99
C LYS A 128 -18.00 10.85 16.52
N TYR A 129 -18.23 10.75 15.22
CA TYR A 129 -19.58 10.82 14.64
C TYR A 129 -20.18 9.45 14.30
N PHE A 130 -19.36 8.49 13.89
CA PHE A 130 -19.77 7.18 13.40
C PHE A 130 -19.36 6.04 14.33
N GLY A 131 -18.26 6.20 15.07
CA GLY A 131 -17.79 5.23 16.06
C GLY A 131 -16.89 4.12 15.50
N ASP A 132 -16.69 4.08 14.20
CA ASP A 132 -15.77 3.21 13.47
C ASP A 132 -15.01 3.99 12.37
N LEU A 133 -14.28 3.27 11.51
CA LEU A 133 -13.51 3.79 10.37
C LEU A 133 -14.00 3.14 9.05
N ASP A 134 -15.24 2.66 9.02
CA ASP A 134 -15.76 1.91 7.86
C ASP A 134 -16.39 2.84 6.81
N ARG A 135 -16.57 4.12 7.15
CA ARG A 135 -17.08 5.16 6.26
C ARG A 135 -15.97 5.60 5.31
N ASP A 136 -16.31 5.77 4.04
CA ASP A 136 -15.36 6.13 2.98
C ASP A 136 -15.55 7.58 2.46
N GLY A 137 -16.34 8.36 3.19
CA GLY A 137 -16.60 9.78 2.90
C GLY A 137 -17.61 10.04 1.78
N THR A 138 -18.05 8.99 1.06
CA THR A 138 -18.99 9.12 -0.07
C THR A 138 -20.46 9.08 0.33
N GLY A 139 -20.74 8.68 1.58
CA GLY A 139 -22.07 8.69 2.17
C GLY A 139 -22.55 10.09 2.53
N ASP A 140 -23.84 10.19 2.81
CA ASP A 140 -24.52 11.37 3.36
C ASP A 140 -25.29 10.85 4.58
N TYR A 141 -24.73 11.04 5.79
CA TYR A 141 -25.21 10.36 6.98
C TYR A 141 -26.59 10.85 7.44
N ASP A 142 -26.89 12.14 7.26
CA ASP A 142 -28.13 12.75 7.72
C ASP A 142 -29.12 13.10 6.58
N ASN A 143 -28.74 12.84 5.33
CA ASN A 143 -29.49 13.03 4.09
C ASN A 143 -29.80 14.51 3.78
N ASP A 144 -28.84 15.39 4.06
CA ASP A 144 -28.96 16.82 3.82
C ASP A 144 -28.45 17.28 2.44
N GLY A 145 -27.80 16.37 1.69
CA GLY A 145 -27.24 16.60 0.37
C GLY A 145 -25.76 16.96 0.34
N PHE A 146 -25.06 16.97 1.47
CA PHE A 146 -23.61 17.01 1.59
C PHE A 146 -23.07 15.62 1.89
N THR A 147 -21.92 15.27 1.30
CA THR A 147 -21.28 14.01 1.69
C THR A 147 -20.50 14.17 3.00
N ASP A 148 -20.32 13.06 3.72
CA ASP A 148 -19.55 13.01 4.98
C ASP A 148 -18.16 13.66 4.79
N LEU A 149 -17.52 13.45 3.63
CA LEU A 149 -16.25 14.10 3.28
C LEU A 149 -16.38 15.61 3.09
N GLU A 150 -17.40 16.10 2.38
CA GLU A 150 -17.63 17.54 2.20
C GLU A 150 -17.87 18.22 3.56
N GLU A 151 -18.59 17.57 4.45
CA GLU A 151 -18.81 18.05 5.80
C GLU A 151 -17.53 18.07 6.63
N TYR A 152 -16.72 17.02 6.56
CA TYR A 152 -15.40 16.99 7.17
C TYR A 152 -14.49 18.13 6.66
N GLU A 153 -14.43 18.34 5.35
CA GLU A 153 -13.64 19.40 4.73
C GLU A 153 -14.11 20.82 5.11
N ASN A 154 -15.42 21.00 5.31
CA ASN A 154 -16.02 22.26 5.72
C ASN A 154 -16.13 22.43 7.25
N GLY A 155 -15.74 21.42 8.03
CA GLY A 155 -15.82 21.43 9.49
C GLY A 155 -17.24 21.39 10.05
N MET A 156 -18.17 20.78 9.30
CA MET A 156 -19.58 20.60 9.66
C MET A 156 -19.77 19.34 10.54
N ASP A 157 -20.97 19.19 11.09
CA ASP A 157 -21.37 18.05 11.90
C ASP A 157 -22.20 17.10 11.02
N PRO A 158 -21.71 15.90 10.69
CA PRO A 158 -22.35 15.00 9.73
C PRO A 158 -23.67 14.41 10.21
N THR A 159 -24.09 14.75 11.43
CA THR A 159 -25.34 14.30 12.01
C THR A 159 -26.44 15.35 11.95
N LEU A 160 -26.12 16.54 11.41
CA LEU A 160 -27.00 17.70 11.42
C LEU A 160 -26.93 18.47 10.09
N PRO A 161 -28.09 18.82 9.50
CA PRO A 161 -28.09 19.59 8.27
C PRO A 161 -27.47 20.97 8.53
N PRO A 162 -26.85 21.61 7.53
CA PRO A 162 -26.27 22.92 7.70
C PRO A 162 -27.34 23.87 8.22
N GLY A 163 -26.97 24.63 9.24
CA GLY A 163 -27.80 25.74 9.70
C GLY A 163 -28.13 26.66 8.52
N PRO A 164 -29.23 27.44 8.59
CA PRO A 164 -29.53 28.41 7.55
C PRO A 164 -28.30 29.28 7.32
N SER A 165 -27.91 29.43 6.05
CA SER A 165 -26.84 30.34 5.65
C SER A 165 -27.13 31.73 6.24
N GLU A 166 -26.09 32.44 6.70
CA GLU A 166 -26.28 33.81 7.17
C GLU A 166 -27.09 34.58 6.12
N PRO A 167 -28.11 35.34 6.52
CA PRO A 167 -28.90 36.11 5.57
C PRO A 167 -27.94 37.02 4.81
N VAL A 168 -27.76 36.73 3.52
CA VAL A 168 -27.01 37.62 2.63
C VAL A 168 -27.79 38.94 2.66
N PRO A 169 -27.20 40.06 3.13
CA PRO A 169 -27.85 41.34 2.94
C PRO A 169 -28.01 41.50 1.43
N GLU A 170 -29.23 41.49 0.92
CA GLU A 170 -29.48 41.97 -0.43
C GLU A 170 -28.96 43.41 -0.45
N ALA A 171 -27.79 43.61 -1.06
CA ALA A 171 -27.36 44.95 -1.38
C ALA A 171 -28.48 45.55 -2.23
N PRO A 172 -29.05 46.70 -1.85
CA PRO A 172 -30.07 47.33 -2.67
C PRO A 172 -29.52 47.48 -4.09
N ALA A 173 -30.32 47.13 -5.09
CA ALA A 173 -29.99 47.41 -6.48
C ALA A 173 -29.55 48.87 -6.58
N ASP A 174 -28.46 49.11 -7.31
CA ASP A 174 -27.83 50.43 -7.51
C ASP A 174 -28.90 51.53 -7.68
N GLY A 175 -29.04 52.39 -6.66
CA GLY A 175 -29.93 53.55 -6.67
C GLY A 175 -31.30 53.44 -5.97
N GLY A 176 -31.61 52.35 -5.24
CA GLY A 176 -32.86 52.26 -4.44
C GLY A 176 -32.69 52.74 -2.99
N GLU A 177 -33.36 53.82 -2.59
CA GLU A 177 -33.40 54.22 -1.16
C GLU A 177 -34.14 53.16 -0.31
N VAL A 178 -33.48 52.70 0.75
CA VAL A 178 -34.04 51.77 1.74
C VAL A 178 -35.06 52.50 2.64
N THR A 179 -36.35 52.20 2.51
CA THR A 179 -37.42 52.84 3.29
C THR A 179 -38.09 51.95 4.35
N SER A 180 -37.59 50.75 4.63
CA SER A 180 -38.03 50.00 5.83
C SER A 180 -37.02 48.94 6.26
N LEU A 181 -36.63 48.98 7.54
CA LEU A 181 -35.97 47.88 8.25
C LEU A 181 -36.97 47.27 9.23
N THR A 182 -37.69 46.24 8.79
CA THR A 182 -38.44 45.36 9.69
C THR A 182 -38.02 43.93 9.41
N PRO A 183 -37.19 43.30 10.26
CA PRO A 183 -36.97 41.86 10.18
C PRO A 183 -38.27 41.15 10.59
N ALA A 184 -38.77 40.26 9.73
CA ALA A 184 -39.84 39.33 10.08
C ALA A 184 -39.22 37.97 10.39
N LEU A 185 -39.40 37.50 11.63
CA LEU A 185 -39.14 36.12 12.02
C LEU A 185 -40.28 35.27 11.44
N THR A 186 -39.96 34.30 10.56
CA THR A 186 -40.94 33.30 10.16
C THR A 186 -40.71 32.08 11.06
N LEU A 187 -41.68 31.78 11.93
CA LEU A 187 -41.69 30.62 12.83
C LEU A 187 -41.86 29.32 12.06
#